data_AF-A0A256ID96-F1
#
_entry.id   AF-A0A256ID96-F1
#
_cell.length_a   1.000
_cell.length_b   1.000
_cell.length_c   1.000
_cell.angle_alpha   90.00
_cell.angle_beta   90.00
_cell.angle_gamma   90.00
#
_symmetry.space_group_name_H-M   'P 1'
#
loop_
_entity.id
_entity.type
_entity.pdbx_description
1 polymer ?
#
loop_
_entity_poly.entity_id
_entity_poly.type
_entity_poly.pdbx_seq_one_letter_code
_entity_poly.pdbx_strand_id
1 'polypeptide(L)'
;MIDRLGRVLRVARWEVARAGGGVDRRTLLAALALLLVAGAVLGGGLAVGAVGLDVDRDVYRVAVDGDSPYADAVDEAPALTPVPVGSAALGETADLVVLDVGRGESGAAETVAVRASDTRKGEAAAAEFREAVEAHNERLMADEENATAAFPVAVTLRYVGRTSALDDGSTLGEASDGSGGDDGSDGDDGSGGDDGSDGRGGSGDGSGSDGTDGDD
;
A
#
# COMPACT_ATOMS: atom_id res chain seq x y z
N MET A 1 36.67 -32.60 -6.55
CA MET A 1 36.12 -31.75 -5.47
C MET A 1 36.21 -32.43 -4.09
N ILE A 2 36.07 -33.76 -4.01
CA ILE A 2 36.14 -34.57 -2.77
C ILE A 2 37.51 -34.49 -2.06
N ASP A 3 38.62 -34.36 -2.81
CA ASP A 3 39.97 -34.25 -2.23
C ASP A 3 40.21 -32.98 -1.42
N ARG A 4 39.50 -31.89 -1.73
CA ARG A 4 39.62 -30.63 -0.98
C ARG A 4 38.96 -30.75 0.39
N LEU A 5 37.80 -31.42 0.50
CA LEU A 5 37.14 -31.68 1.78
C LEU A 5 37.99 -32.55 2.70
N GLY A 6 38.61 -33.62 2.18
CA GLY A 6 39.47 -34.49 2.97
C GLY A 6 40.70 -33.76 3.54
N ARG A 7 41.23 -32.79 2.79
CA ARG A 7 42.37 -31.97 3.22
C ARG A 7 41.96 -30.94 4.27
N VAL A 8 40.81 -30.29 4.11
CA VAL A 8 40.25 -29.35 5.09
C VAL A 8 39.90 -30.07 6.40
N LEU A 9 39.26 -31.24 6.35
CA LEU A 9 38.94 -32.04 7.54
C LEU A 9 40.20 -32.51 8.28
N ARG A 10 41.28 -32.82 7.57
CA ARG A 10 42.54 -33.24 8.19
C ARG A 10 43.24 -32.10 8.92
N VAL A 11 43.18 -30.89 8.36
CA VAL A 11 43.71 -29.67 8.98
C VAL A 11 42.84 -29.27 10.18
N ALA A 12 41.52 -29.24 10.02
CA ALA A 12 40.59 -28.97 11.11
C ALA A 12 40.76 -29.96 12.28
N ARG A 13 40.97 -31.25 11.99
CA ARG A 13 41.23 -32.27 13.01
C ARG A 13 42.54 -32.01 13.78
N TRP A 14 43.58 -31.51 13.11
CA TRP A 14 44.86 -31.20 13.76
C TRP A 14 44.82 -29.90 14.55
N GLU A 15 44.03 -28.91 14.12
CA GLU A 15 43.84 -27.67 14.88
C GLU A 15 42.95 -27.86 16.11
N VAL A 16 41.89 -28.66 16.03
CA VAL A 16 41.04 -29.00 17.20
C VAL A 16 41.84 -29.77 18.25
N ALA A 17 42.75 -30.65 17.84
CA ALA A 17 43.67 -31.34 18.75
C ALA A 17 44.69 -30.39 19.40
N ARG A 18 45.04 -29.27 18.74
CA ARG A 18 45.95 -28.24 19.28
C ARG A 18 45.23 -27.29 20.24
N ALA A 19 43.93 -27.04 20.04
CA ALA A 19 43.10 -26.17 20.88
C ALA A 19 42.74 -26.77 22.26
N GLY A 20 43.24 -27.97 22.61
CA GLY A 20 42.92 -28.70 23.83
C GLY A 20 43.46 -28.14 25.15
N GLY A 21 43.83 -26.86 25.22
CA GLY A 21 44.38 -26.23 26.43
C GLY A 21 43.48 -25.14 26.99
N GLY A 22 42.50 -25.48 27.82
CA GLY A 22 41.92 -24.52 28.78
C GLY A 22 40.41 -24.54 29.00
N VAL A 23 39.62 -25.26 28.19
CA VAL A 23 38.15 -25.24 28.34
C VAL A 23 37.67 -26.47 29.09
N ASP A 24 37.10 -26.28 30.29
CA ASP A 24 36.45 -27.33 31.07
C ASP A 24 35.30 -27.94 30.26
N ARG A 25 35.17 -29.28 30.29
CA ARG A 25 34.07 -30.02 29.66
C ARG A 25 32.71 -29.50 30.13
N ARG A 26 32.64 -29.00 31.36
CA ARG A 26 31.42 -28.37 31.92
C ARG A 26 31.04 -27.10 31.17
N THR A 27 32.00 -26.25 30.82
CA THR A 27 31.77 -25.01 30.07
C THR A 27 31.34 -25.30 28.64
N LEU A 28 31.92 -26.32 28.01
CA LEU A 28 31.52 -26.77 26.68
C LEU A 28 30.08 -27.30 26.66
N LEU A 29 29.70 -28.11 27.66
CA LEU A 29 28.34 -28.61 27.79
C LEU A 29 27.34 -27.47 28.09
N ALA A 30 27.73 -26.50 28.91
CA ALA A 30 26.90 -25.33 29.19
C ALA A 30 26.72 -24.45 27.94
N ALA A 31 27.78 -24.23 27.15
CA ALA A 31 27.70 -23.48 25.90
C ALA A 31 26.83 -24.21 24.85
N LEU A 32 26.96 -25.53 24.74
CA LEU A 32 26.11 -26.34 23.87
C LEU A 32 24.65 -26.29 24.32
N ALA A 33 24.38 -26.40 25.62
CA ALA A 33 23.03 -26.31 26.17
C ALA A 33 22.41 -24.92 25.90
N LEU A 34 23.18 -23.85 26.10
CA LEU A 34 22.74 -22.48 25.75
C LEU A 34 22.43 -22.33 24.26
N LEU A 35 23.28 -22.89 23.39
CA LEU A 35 23.07 -22.88 21.95
C LEU A 35 21.81 -23.67 21.56
N LEU A 36 21.55 -24.82 22.21
CA LEU A 36 20.33 -25.59 21.99
C LEU A 36 19.09 -24.85 22.48
N VAL A 37 19.15 -24.16 23.62
CA VAL A 37 18.03 -23.33 24.12
C VAL A 37 17.78 -22.15 23.20
N ALA A 38 18.82 -21.41 22.80
CA ALA A 38 18.70 -20.32 21.85
C ALA A 38 18.16 -20.80 20.49
N GLY A 39 18.67 -21.94 20.00
CA GLY A 39 18.19 -22.58 18.78
C GLY A 39 16.76 -23.12 18.88
N ALA A 40 16.32 -23.58 20.05
CA ALA A 40 14.94 -24.02 20.27
C ALA A 40 13.97 -22.83 20.36
N VAL A 41 14.37 -21.72 20.97
CA VAL A 41 13.55 -20.49 21.04
C VAL A 41 13.46 -19.84 19.66
N LEU A 42 14.58 -19.73 18.93
CA LEU A 42 14.60 -19.14 17.59
C LEU A 42 14.06 -20.08 16.51
N GLY A 43 14.34 -21.38 16.61
CA GLY A 43 13.92 -22.40 15.63
C GLY A 43 12.53 -22.98 15.89
N GLY A 44 12.03 -22.95 17.12
CA GLY A 44 10.68 -23.38 17.47
C GLY A 44 9.59 -22.54 16.81
N GLY A 45 9.85 -21.25 16.59
CA GLY A 45 8.95 -20.38 15.82
C GLY A 45 8.88 -20.74 14.34
N LEU A 46 10.00 -21.19 13.75
CA LEU A 46 10.10 -21.53 12.33
C LEU A 46 9.51 -22.91 12.02
N ALA A 47 9.61 -23.87 12.94
CA ALA A 47 9.17 -25.26 12.71
C ALA A 47 7.65 -25.46 12.83
N VAL A 48 6.93 -24.54 13.49
CA VAL A 48 5.48 -24.66 13.72
C VAL A 48 4.67 -23.85 12.69
N GLY A 49 5.29 -22.98 11.89
CA GLY A 49 4.57 -22.13 10.93
C GLY A 49 3.53 -21.18 11.55
N ALA A 50 3.34 -21.22 12.88
CA ALA A 50 2.33 -20.46 13.61
C ALA A 50 2.78 -19.04 13.97
N VAL A 51 4.05 -18.71 13.73
CA VAL A 51 4.54 -17.33 13.80
C VAL A 51 5.17 -17.02 12.45
N GLY A 52 4.32 -16.97 11.42
CA GLY A 52 4.62 -16.10 10.29
C GLY A 52 4.76 -14.70 10.88
N LEU A 53 5.99 -14.19 10.96
CA LEU A 53 6.23 -12.77 11.10
C LEU A 53 5.83 -12.17 9.76
N ASP A 54 4.53 -12.12 9.52
CA ASP A 54 3.97 -11.52 8.33
C ASP A 54 3.98 -10.01 8.62
N VAL A 55 5.10 -9.40 8.21
CA VAL A 55 5.48 -8.02 8.54
C VAL A 55 4.43 -7.02 8.04
N ASP A 56 3.65 -7.44 7.05
CA ASP A 56 2.65 -6.64 6.36
C ASP A 56 1.22 -6.95 6.83
N ARG A 57 1.05 -7.64 7.96
CA ARG A 57 -0.27 -7.94 8.55
C ARG A 57 -0.75 -6.87 9.50
N ASP A 58 -2.05 -6.58 9.42
CA ASP A 58 -2.79 -5.86 10.46
C ASP A 58 -2.14 -4.50 10.82
N VAL A 59 -1.57 -3.85 9.80
CA VAL A 59 -0.75 -2.64 9.93
C VAL A 59 -1.64 -1.40 10.07
N TYR A 60 -2.75 -1.36 9.33
CA TYR A 60 -3.61 -0.20 9.19
C TYR A 60 -5.01 -0.45 9.75
N ARG A 61 -5.44 0.40 10.68
CA ARG A 61 -6.75 0.27 11.34
C ARG A 61 -7.80 1.01 10.52
N VAL A 62 -8.81 0.28 10.06
CA VAL A 62 -9.87 0.83 9.20
C VAL A 62 -11.20 0.72 9.91
N ALA A 63 -11.84 1.86 10.16
CA ALA A 63 -13.18 1.88 10.71
C ALA A 63 -14.20 1.78 9.58
N VAL A 64 -14.91 0.66 9.51
CA VAL A 64 -15.96 0.41 8.53
C VAL A 64 -17.14 -0.22 9.26
N ASP A 65 -18.36 0.14 8.85
CA ASP A 65 -19.57 -0.48 9.40
C ASP A 65 -19.68 -1.92 8.86
N GLY A 66 -20.10 -2.87 9.70
CA GLY A 66 -20.18 -4.28 9.29
C GLY A 66 -21.25 -4.54 8.24
N ASP A 67 -22.25 -3.68 8.13
CA ASP A 67 -23.28 -3.75 7.08
C ASP A 67 -22.86 -2.99 5.81
N SER A 68 -21.68 -2.36 5.79
CA SER A 68 -21.16 -1.62 4.65
C SER A 68 -20.71 -2.56 3.53
N PRO A 69 -20.91 -2.21 2.24
CA PRO A 69 -20.40 -3.01 1.11
C PRO A 69 -18.87 -3.08 1.05
N TYR A 70 -18.15 -2.28 1.85
CA TYR A 70 -16.69 -2.31 1.93
C TYR A 70 -16.16 -3.19 3.07
N ALA A 71 -17.03 -3.75 3.92
CA ALA A 71 -16.62 -4.56 5.07
C ALA A 71 -15.84 -5.81 4.62
N ASP A 72 -16.37 -6.54 3.64
CA ASP A 72 -15.74 -7.76 3.12
C ASP A 72 -14.35 -7.47 2.51
N ALA A 73 -14.21 -6.37 1.77
CA ALA A 73 -12.93 -5.96 1.21
C ALA A 73 -11.88 -5.66 2.29
N VAL A 74 -12.30 -5.10 3.44
CA VAL A 74 -11.41 -4.82 4.58
C VAL A 74 -11.05 -6.10 5.32
N ASP A 75 -12.00 -7.00 5.53
CA ASP A 75 -11.78 -8.26 6.26
C ASP A 75 -10.87 -9.24 5.50
N GLU A 76 -10.93 -9.23 4.16
CA GLU A 76 -10.10 -10.07 3.30
C GLU A 76 -8.65 -9.54 3.19
N ALA A 77 -8.45 -8.24 3.39
CA ALA A 77 -7.17 -7.57 3.14
C ALA A 77 -6.17 -7.81 4.29
N PRO A 78 -5.00 -8.40 4.03
CA PRO A 78 -4.07 -8.77 5.08
C PRO A 78 -3.51 -7.61 5.90
N ALA A 79 -3.27 -6.46 5.26
CA ALA A 79 -2.70 -5.28 5.87
C ALA A 79 -3.70 -4.46 6.69
N LEU A 80 -5.00 -4.74 6.55
CA LEU A 80 -6.07 -3.95 7.16
C LEU A 80 -6.63 -4.67 8.39
N THR A 81 -6.95 -3.89 9.42
CA THR A 81 -7.63 -4.38 10.62
C THR A 81 -8.94 -3.62 10.79
N PRO A 82 -10.09 -4.30 10.77
CA PRO A 82 -11.39 -3.66 10.98
C PRO A 82 -11.51 -3.15 12.42
N VAL A 83 -12.03 -1.94 12.59
CA VAL A 83 -12.39 -1.38 13.90
C VAL A 83 -13.82 -0.85 13.90
N PRO A 84 -14.57 -0.97 15.01
CA PRO A 84 -15.95 -0.48 15.05
C PRO A 84 -16.02 1.04 14.87
N VAL A 85 -16.85 1.49 13.93
CA VAL A 85 -17.07 2.92 13.61
C VAL A 85 -17.48 3.76 14.82
N GLY A 86 -18.28 3.20 15.74
CA GLY A 86 -18.74 3.92 16.94
C GLY A 86 -17.64 4.26 17.96
N SER A 87 -16.50 3.57 17.90
CA SER A 87 -15.33 3.80 18.77
C SER A 87 -14.13 4.41 18.02
N ALA A 88 -14.30 4.68 16.74
CA ALA A 88 -13.23 5.15 15.88
C ALA A 88 -12.97 6.65 16.06
N ALA A 89 -11.71 6.97 16.35
CA ALA A 89 -11.16 8.32 16.38
C ALA A 89 -9.98 8.35 15.40
N LEU A 90 -10.10 9.18 14.38
CA LEU A 90 -9.15 9.26 13.27
C LEU A 90 -7.77 9.73 13.78
N GLY A 91 -6.74 8.95 13.50
CA GLY A 91 -5.36 9.18 13.99
C GLY A 91 -5.06 8.60 15.37
N GLU A 92 -6.06 8.13 16.11
CA GLU A 92 -5.87 7.55 17.46
C GLU A 92 -6.20 6.04 17.45
N THR A 93 -7.45 5.71 17.14
CA THR A 93 -7.95 4.32 17.13
C THR A 93 -8.22 3.81 15.72
N ALA A 94 -8.32 4.68 14.72
CA ALA A 94 -8.42 4.34 13.30
C ALA A 94 -7.47 5.18 12.45
N ASP A 95 -6.81 4.58 11.48
CA ASP A 95 -5.99 5.27 10.48
C ASP A 95 -6.85 5.81 9.32
N LEU A 96 -7.96 5.13 9.03
CA LEU A 96 -8.97 5.48 8.01
C LEU A 96 -10.38 5.15 8.52
N VAL A 97 -11.38 5.96 8.15
CA VAL A 97 -12.80 5.77 8.48
C VAL A 97 -13.63 5.86 7.21
N VAL A 98 -14.50 4.86 7.00
CA VAL A 98 -15.49 4.79 5.93
C VAL A 98 -16.87 5.05 6.54
N LEU A 99 -17.57 6.06 6.02
CA LEU A 99 -18.88 6.47 6.52
C LEU A 99 -19.87 6.56 5.38
N ASP A 100 -21.02 5.94 5.56
CA ASP A 100 -22.18 6.16 4.70
C ASP A 100 -22.80 7.52 5.01
N VAL A 101 -22.73 8.44 4.05
CA VAL A 101 -23.24 9.80 4.15
C VAL A 101 -24.42 10.01 3.21
N GLY A 102 -25.55 10.41 3.77
CA GLY A 102 -26.79 10.54 3.02
C GLY A 102 -27.49 9.19 2.85
N ARG A 103 -28.80 9.20 3.09
CA ARG A 103 -29.67 8.04 2.90
C ARG A 103 -30.60 8.35 1.74
N GLY A 104 -30.46 7.58 0.66
CA GLY A 104 -31.35 7.69 -0.48
C GLY A 104 -32.77 7.25 -0.12
N GLU A 105 -33.73 7.51 -1.00
CA GLU A 105 -35.15 7.17 -0.79
C GLU A 105 -35.37 5.67 -0.54
N SER A 106 -34.49 4.82 -1.06
CA SER A 106 -34.49 3.36 -0.89
C SER A 106 -33.88 2.88 0.45
N GLY A 107 -33.39 3.78 1.30
CA GLY A 107 -32.73 3.44 2.57
C GLY A 107 -31.24 3.09 2.47
N ALA A 108 -30.72 2.89 1.26
CA ALA A 108 -29.30 2.67 0.99
C ALA A 108 -28.47 3.96 1.15
N ALA A 109 -27.19 3.81 1.46
CA ALA A 109 -26.23 4.90 1.46
C ALA A 109 -26.14 5.53 0.06
N GLU A 110 -26.41 6.83 -0.04
CA GLU A 110 -26.38 7.53 -1.33
C GLU A 110 -24.98 8.06 -1.66
N THR A 111 -24.16 8.28 -0.64
CA THR A 111 -22.77 8.72 -0.82
C THR A 111 -21.91 8.07 0.26
N VAL A 112 -20.66 7.76 -0.08
CA VAL A 112 -19.68 7.18 0.83
C VAL A 112 -18.58 8.20 1.04
N ALA A 113 -18.29 8.52 2.30
CA ALA A 113 -17.20 9.40 2.69
C ALA A 113 -16.07 8.56 3.30
N VAL A 114 -14.93 8.56 2.62
CA VAL A 114 -13.68 7.97 3.13
C VAL A 114 -12.80 9.09 3.67
N ARG A 115 -12.37 8.96 4.93
CA ARG A 115 -11.47 9.92 5.58
C ARG A 115 -10.26 9.19 6.17
N ALA A 116 -9.07 9.60 5.75
CA ALA A 116 -7.82 9.14 6.32
C ALA A 116 -7.24 10.17 7.29
N SER A 117 -6.47 9.71 8.27
CA SER A 117 -5.73 10.62 9.16
C SER A 117 -4.68 11.40 8.36
N ASP A 118 -4.42 12.66 8.74
CA ASP A 118 -3.43 13.54 8.09
C ASP A 118 -1.99 13.16 8.48
N THR A 119 -1.65 11.88 8.28
CA THR A 119 -0.35 11.31 8.59
C THR A 119 0.10 10.43 7.43
N ARG A 120 1.41 10.18 7.31
CA ARG A 120 1.93 9.20 6.33
C ARG A 120 1.31 7.81 6.49
N LYS A 121 0.94 7.45 7.73
CA LYS A 121 0.28 6.17 8.00
C LYS A 121 -1.17 6.16 7.49
N GLY A 122 -1.90 7.26 7.66
CA GLY A 122 -3.24 7.43 7.11
C GLY A 122 -3.27 7.45 5.58
N GLU A 123 -2.30 8.13 4.96
CA GLU A 123 -2.14 8.12 3.50
C GLU A 123 -1.89 6.71 2.97
N ALA A 124 -0.96 5.96 3.59
CA ALA A 124 -0.73 4.57 3.26
C ALA A 124 -1.97 3.70 3.49
N ALA A 125 -2.69 3.88 4.60
CA ALA A 125 -3.95 3.19 4.85
C ALA A 125 -5.00 3.45 3.76
N ALA A 126 -5.07 4.66 3.20
CA ALA A 126 -5.97 4.98 2.10
C ALA A 126 -5.57 4.33 0.77
N ALA A 127 -4.27 4.19 0.52
CA ALA A 127 -3.76 3.48 -0.64
C ALA A 127 -4.09 1.97 -0.53
N GLU A 128 -3.77 1.35 0.60
CA GLU A 128 -4.06 -0.06 0.87
C GLU A 128 -5.56 -0.35 0.85
N PHE A 129 -6.38 0.53 1.41
CA PHE A 129 -7.83 0.40 1.34
C PHE A 129 -8.35 0.43 -0.10
N ARG A 130 -7.79 1.30 -0.95
CA ARG A 130 -8.18 1.35 -2.37
C ARG A 130 -7.81 0.04 -3.08
N GLU A 131 -6.59 -0.45 -2.85
CA GLU A 131 -6.12 -1.72 -3.42
C GLU A 131 -6.97 -2.90 -2.94
N ALA A 132 -7.33 -2.93 -1.66
CA ALA A 132 -8.21 -3.96 -1.10
C ALA A 132 -9.58 -4.00 -1.81
N VAL A 133 -10.19 -2.83 -2.04
CA VAL A 133 -11.47 -2.72 -2.76
C VAL A 133 -11.33 -3.14 -4.22
N GLU A 134 -10.25 -2.74 -4.89
CA GLU A 134 -9.98 -3.15 -6.27
C GLU A 134 -9.82 -4.66 -6.37
N ALA A 135 -8.97 -5.26 -5.53
CA ALA A 135 -8.73 -6.70 -5.50
C ALA A 135 -10.00 -7.49 -5.15
N HIS A 136 -10.84 -6.98 -4.24
CA HIS A 136 -12.13 -7.59 -3.92
C HIS A 136 -13.07 -7.57 -5.14
N ASN A 137 -13.19 -6.44 -5.81
CA ASN A 137 -13.99 -6.33 -7.03
C ASN A 137 -13.45 -7.20 -8.17
N GLU A 138 -12.13 -7.31 -8.31
CA GLU A 138 -11.52 -8.21 -9.30
C GLU A 138 -11.88 -9.68 -9.03
N ARG A 139 -11.85 -10.11 -7.76
CA ARG A 139 -12.30 -11.47 -7.38
C ARG A 139 -13.78 -11.68 -7.71
N LEU A 140 -14.64 -10.72 -7.33
CA LEU A 140 -16.06 -10.79 -7.67
C LEU A 140 -16.26 -10.91 -9.19
N MET A 141 -15.59 -10.07 -9.98
CA MET A 141 -15.67 -10.09 -11.44
C MET A 141 -15.10 -11.37 -12.06
N ALA A 142 -14.09 -11.99 -11.44
CA ALA A 142 -13.53 -13.25 -11.88
C ALA A 142 -14.48 -14.44 -11.65
N ASP A 143 -15.34 -14.35 -10.63
CA ASP A 143 -16.35 -15.36 -10.31
C ASP A 143 -17.65 -15.21 -11.14
N GLU A 144 -17.83 -14.08 -11.81
CA GLU A 144 -18.98 -13.83 -12.67
C GLU A 144 -18.92 -14.64 -13.99
N GLU A 145 -20.03 -15.29 -14.35
CA GLU A 145 -20.12 -16.08 -15.58
C GLU A 145 -19.96 -15.21 -16.84
N ASN A 146 -20.37 -13.95 -16.76
CA ASN A 146 -20.35 -13.01 -17.88
C ASN A 146 -19.17 -12.04 -17.82
N ALA A 147 -17.98 -12.53 -18.20
CA ALA A 147 -16.71 -11.78 -18.20
C ALA A 147 -16.67 -10.51 -19.09
N THR A 148 -17.73 -10.24 -19.86
CA THR A 148 -17.86 -9.03 -20.71
C THR A 148 -18.84 -7.99 -20.13
N ALA A 149 -19.49 -8.29 -19.01
CA ALA A 149 -20.55 -7.46 -18.41
C ALA A 149 -20.05 -6.26 -17.60
N ALA A 150 -18.78 -5.85 -17.74
CA ALA A 150 -18.33 -4.53 -17.31
C ALA A 150 -18.96 -3.46 -18.23
N PHE A 151 -20.28 -3.23 -18.08
CA PHE A 151 -20.98 -2.12 -18.71
C PHE A 151 -20.30 -0.81 -18.29
N PRO A 152 -20.13 0.15 -19.22
CA PRO A 152 -19.44 1.40 -18.90
C PRO A 152 -20.15 2.13 -17.76
N VAL A 153 -19.40 2.43 -16.71
CA VAL A 153 -19.88 3.21 -15.57
C VAL A 153 -19.69 4.69 -15.89
N ALA A 154 -20.79 5.46 -15.94
CA ALA A 154 -20.73 6.91 -16.11
C ALA A 154 -20.59 7.59 -14.75
N VAL A 155 -19.42 8.16 -14.46
CA VAL A 155 -19.16 8.91 -13.22
C VAL A 155 -19.38 10.40 -13.47
N THR A 156 -20.20 11.05 -12.64
CA THR A 156 -20.35 12.51 -12.63
C THR A 156 -19.67 13.08 -11.39
N LEU A 157 -18.51 13.71 -11.56
CA LEU A 157 -17.81 14.39 -10.49
C LEU A 157 -18.41 15.77 -10.24
N ARG A 158 -18.82 16.05 -9.00
CA ARG A 158 -19.30 17.36 -8.57
C ARG A 158 -18.37 17.95 -7.52
N TYR A 159 -17.65 19.00 -7.90
CA TYR A 159 -16.83 19.77 -6.96
C TYR A 159 -17.75 20.69 -6.15
N VAL A 160 -17.77 20.49 -4.83
CA VAL A 160 -18.43 21.40 -3.88
C VAL A 160 -17.36 22.10 -3.06
N GLY A 161 -17.44 23.43 -3.00
CA GLY A 161 -16.53 24.23 -2.17
C GLY A 161 -16.77 23.90 -0.69
N ARG A 162 -15.77 23.33 -0.02
CA ARG A 162 -15.78 23.17 1.43
C ARG A 162 -15.06 24.36 2.05
N THR A 163 -15.82 25.30 2.59
CA THR A 163 -15.26 26.32 3.48
C THR A 163 -14.95 25.65 4.82
N SER A 164 -13.75 25.10 4.97
CA SER A 164 -13.23 24.77 6.29
C SER A 164 -13.07 26.07 7.06
N ALA A 165 -13.76 26.21 8.20
CA ALA A 165 -13.70 27.39 9.07
C ALA A 165 -12.33 27.60 9.77
N LEU A 166 -11.26 27.10 9.15
CA LEU A 166 -9.87 27.18 9.58
C LEU A 166 -9.00 28.02 8.62
N ASP A 167 -9.56 28.53 7.52
CA ASP A 167 -8.87 29.46 6.61
C ASP A 167 -9.28 30.91 6.93
N ASP A 168 -8.83 31.42 8.07
CA ASP A 168 -8.72 32.87 8.32
C ASP A 168 -7.25 33.25 8.12
N GLY A 169 -6.79 33.31 6.86
CA GLY A 169 -5.55 34.03 6.56
C GLY A 169 -4.56 33.45 5.55
N SER A 170 -4.95 32.71 4.51
CA SER A 170 -4.03 32.53 3.37
C SER A 170 -4.75 32.40 2.03
N THR A 171 -5.31 33.50 1.56
CA THR A 171 -5.64 33.65 0.14
C THR A 171 -4.35 33.82 -0.65
N LEU A 172 -4.08 32.82 -1.49
CA LEU A 172 -3.15 32.86 -2.61
C LEU A 172 -3.28 34.19 -3.38
N GLY A 173 -2.15 34.89 -3.56
CA GLY A 173 -1.98 35.91 -4.60
C GLY A 173 -2.22 37.35 -4.15
N GLU A 174 -1.31 37.91 -3.35
CA GLU A 174 -1.03 39.36 -3.39
C GLU A 174 -0.50 39.71 -4.78
N ALA A 175 -1.41 40.13 -5.68
CA ALA A 175 -1.07 40.79 -6.93
C ALA A 175 -1.13 42.30 -6.70
N SER A 176 0.03 42.94 -6.87
CA SER A 176 0.24 44.38 -6.76
C SER A 176 -0.79 45.21 -7.54
N ASP A 177 -1.27 46.26 -6.88
CA ASP A 177 -2.17 47.29 -7.39
C ASP A 177 -1.45 48.25 -8.35
N GLY A 178 -1.32 47.80 -9.60
CA GLY A 178 -0.98 48.65 -10.74
C GLY A 178 -2.22 49.29 -11.35
N SER A 179 -2.40 50.59 -11.11
CA SER A 179 -3.38 51.48 -11.75
C SER A 179 -3.28 51.52 -13.28
N GLY A 180 -4.40 51.36 -14.01
CA GLY A 180 -4.46 51.70 -15.44
C GLY A 180 -5.76 51.33 -16.18
N GLY A 181 -6.68 52.29 -16.28
CA GLY A 181 -7.35 52.76 -17.52
C GLY A 181 -8.10 51.82 -18.48
N ASP A 182 -9.42 52.04 -18.52
CA ASP A 182 -10.26 52.40 -19.69
C ASP A 182 -10.75 51.39 -20.74
N ASP A 183 -12.08 51.51 -20.96
CA ASP A 183 -12.98 51.30 -22.11
C ASP A 183 -12.96 50.06 -23.03
N GLY A 184 -14.14 49.77 -23.59
CA GLY A 184 -14.31 48.86 -24.73
C GLY A 184 -15.55 47.96 -24.66
N SER A 185 -16.64 48.41 -25.27
CA SER A 185 -17.92 47.71 -25.45
C SER A 185 -17.86 46.64 -26.56
N ASP A 186 -18.94 45.85 -26.61
CA ASP A 186 -19.53 45.15 -27.76
C ASP A 186 -19.35 43.63 -27.83
N GLY A 187 -20.50 42.98 -27.98
CA GLY A 187 -20.63 41.55 -28.22
C GLY A 187 -20.61 41.18 -29.70
N ASP A 188 -21.03 39.93 -29.91
CA ASP A 188 -21.49 39.26 -31.13
C ASP A 188 -20.66 38.02 -31.52
N ASP A 189 -21.34 36.88 -31.44
CA ASP A 189 -21.42 35.75 -32.37
C ASP A 189 -20.17 35.00 -32.89
N GLY A 190 -20.14 33.71 -32.57
CA GLY A 190 -20.45 32.67 -33.57
C GLY A 190 -19.39 32.21 -34.58
N SER A 191 -18.90 30.99 -34.32
CA SER A 191 -18.66 29.90 -35.30
C SER A 191 -17.36 29.82 -36.12
N GLY A 192 -16.87 28.57 -36.22
CA GLY A 192 -15.86 28.05 -37.16
C GLY A 192 -14.44 28.09 -36.59
N GLY A 193 -13.59 27.07 -36.67
CA GLY A 193 -13.56 25.81 -37.42
C GLY A 193 -12.11 25.30 -37.33
N ASP A 194 -11.94 23.99 -37.42
CA ASP A 194 -10.69 23.22 -37.32
C ASP A 194 -9.45 23.79 -38.06
N ASP A 195 -8.27 23.54 -37.48
CA ASP A 195 -6.98 23.20 -38.09
C ASP A 195 -5.96 23.19 -36.91
N GLY A 196 -5.18 22.17 -36.56
CA GLY A 196 -4.58 21.06 -37.30
C GLY A 196 -3.12 20.98 -36.83
N SER A 197 -2.71 19.83 -36.27
CA SER A 197 -1.31 19.34 -36.06
C SER A 197 -0.36 20.23 -35.22
N ASP A 198 0.27 19.75 -34.14
CA ASP A 198 1.45 18.88 -34.20
C ASP A 198 1.70 18.16 -32.86
N GLY A 199 1.52 16.84 -32.85
CA GLY A 199 2.04 15.97 -31.79
C GLY A 199 3.48 15.55 -32.11
N ARG A 200 4.46 16.13 -31.42
CA ARG A 200 5.84 15.62 -31.37
C ARG A 200 6.42 15.82 -29.97
N GLY A 201 6.61 14.71 -29.27
CA GLY A 201 7.23 14.69 -27.94
C GLY A 201 7.38 13.28 -27.36
N GLY A 202 7.81 12.32 -28.18
CA GLY A 202 8.22 10.99 -27.71
C GLY A 202 9.74 10.93 -27.59
N SER A 203 10.26 11.19 -26.40
CA SER A 203 11.62 10.83 -26.00
C SER A 203 11.52 9.63 -25.07
N GLY A 204 12.06 8.51 -25.52
CA GLY A 204 12.11 7.24 -24.80
C GLY A 204 13.22 6.39 -25.40
N ASP A 205 14.43 6.76 -25.05
CA ASP A 205 15.66 6.01 -25.17
C ASP A 205 15.56 4.67 -24.42
N GLY A 206 15.70 3.57 -25.17
CA GLY A 206 15.78 2.22 -24.65
C GLY A 206 16.95 1.49 -25.30
N SER A 207 18.13 1.67 -24.73
CA SER A 207 19.36 0.97 -25.08
C SER A 207 19.26 -0.54 -24.83
N GLY A 208 19.61 -1.30 -25.86
CA GLY A 208 20.47 -2.50 -25.79
C GLY A 208 20.05 -3.66 -24.91
N SER A 209 19.59 -4.75 -25.53
CA SER A 209 19.92 -6.10 -25.04
C SER A 209 20.48 -6.95 -26.17
N ASP A 210 21.57 -7.60 -25.78
CA ASP A 210 22.58 -8.31 -26.55
C ASP A 210 22.00 -9.62 -27.10
N GLY A 211 22.15 -9.85 -28.40
CA GLY A 211 21.88 -11.13 -29.04
C GLY A 211 23.20 -11.82 -29.36
N THR A 212 23.65 -12.72 -28.48
CA THR A 212 24.75 -13.64 -28.76
C THR A 212 24.34 -15.10 -28.51
N ASP A 213 24.28 -15.82 -29.63
CA ASP A 213 24.65 -17.22 -29.93
C ASP A 213 24.74 -18.28 -28.82
N GLY A 214 24.21 -19.48 -29.14
CA GLY A 214 24.58 -20.74 -28.49
C GLY A 214 23.80 -21.97 -28.99
N ASP A 215 24.35 -22.63 -30.02
CA ASP A 215 24.36 -24.08 -30.38
C ASP A 215 23.21 -25.04 -29.95
N ASP A 216 22.49 -25.61 -30.93
CA ASP A 216 22.54 -27.05 -31.36
C ASP A 216 21.69 -27.27 -32.65
#